data_AF-A0A812YBM6-F1
#
_entry.id   AF-A0A812YBM6-F1
#
_cell.length_a   1.000
_cell.length_b   1.000
_cell.length_c   1.000
_cell.angle_alpha   90.00
_cell.angle_beta   90.00
_cell.angle_gamma   90.00
#
_symmetry.space_group_name_H-M   'P 1'
#
loop_
_entity.id
_entity.type
_entity.pdbx_description
1 polymer ?
#
loop_
_entity_poly.entity_id
_entity_poly.type
_entity_poly.pdbx_seq_one_letter_code
_entity_poly.pdbx_strand_id
1 'polypeptide(L)'
;VVDVPSLKAPGFIKAASDGTFPDVSSTASGELVLQVRSTTPEYTGFRFSFASGTLSPSYACAGGGSIPMSRGCYKAKFQVPKGDNFTEVRIPWRDFSDKWSPATGEQTTTCAEDASVCPTAQRLAAIKRIEIWAEGVAGHIHLEVKSIAARATPPASLQAVPPAFNSCRSPIQRQLRYNISSRTEPTVPVPVDPSESLAEAICCDNRTKVYAEPQFLYQAPDIALFDKLSGTITFYDSACGVPLFKAPVNRSMADFKADTDEHGWPSFRKEEVFSEHVSVDKNGFVYSSCGTHLGSYLPDSAGPRYCMDLSCIAGNPVEQIMV
;
A
#
# COMPACT_ATOMS: atom_id res chain seq x y z
N VAL A 1 14.40 -8.14 27.48
CA VAL A 1 13.62 -7.32 28.43
C VAL A 1 13.13 -8.22 29.55
N VAL A 2 13.38 -7.83 30.80
CA VAL A 2 12.98 -8.55 32.01
C VAL A 2 12.21 -7.62 32.95
N ASP A 3 11.44 -8.18 33.86
CA ASP A 3 10.70 -7.40 34.85
C ASP A 3 11.65 -6.66 35.80
N VAL A 4 11.26 -5.43 36.17
CA VAL A 4 11.93 -4.66 37.21
C VAL A 4 11.27 -5.04 38.54
N PRO A 5 11.96 -5.77 39.45
CA PRO A 5 11.32 -6.38 40.62
C PRO A 5 10.66 -5.38 41.57
N SER A 6 11.21 -4.17 41.69
CA SER A 6 10.66 -3.10 42.53
C SER A 6 9.38 -2.49 41.96
N LEU A 7 9.16 -2.57 40.64
CA LEU A 7 8.00 -2.00 39.95
C LEU A 7 6.94 -3.06 39.61
N LYS A 8 7.28 -4.34 39.70
CA LYS A 8 6.44 -5.47 39.25
C LYS A 8 5.92 -5.28 37.82
N ALA A 9 6.76 -4.69 36.95
CA ALA A 9 6.43 -4.34 35.59
C ALA A 9 7.59 -4.68 34.64
N PRO A 10 7.33 -5.01 33.37
CA PRO A 10 8.37 -5.21 32.37
C PRO A 10 9.27 -3.99 32.25
N GLY A 11 10.59 -4.20 32.26
CA GLY A 11 11.55 -3.14 31.99
C GLY A 11 11.53 -2.68 30.53
N PHE A 12 12.54 -1.92 30.12
CA PHE A 12 12.71 -1.50 28.74
C PHE A 12 14.17 -1.51 28.30
N ILE A 13 14.36 -1.63 26.98
CA ILE A 13 15.61 -1.31 26.29
C ILE A 13 15.30 -0.18 25.32
N LYS A 14 16.16 0.83 25.26
CA LYS A 14 15.96 2.01 24.42
C LYS A 14 17.23 2.43 23.70
N ALA A 15 17.08 2.74 22.42
CA ALA A 15 18.02 3.55 21.65
C ALA A 15 17.39 4.92 21.38
N ALA A 16 18.13 6.00 21.59
CA ALA A 16 17.63 7.36 21.43
C ALA A 16 18.66 8.25 20.73
N SER A 17 18.17 9.21 19.96
CA SER A 17 18.99 10.25 19.34
C SER A 17 18.31 11.61 19.49
N ASP A 18 19.07 12.60 19.94
CA ASP A 18 18.69 14.01 19.94
C ASP A 18 19.45 14.70 18.80
N GLY A 19 18.82 15.66 18.10
CA GLY A 19 19.47 16.35 16.99
C GLY A 19 18.51 17.09 16.08
N THR A 20 19.02 17.53 14.93
CA THR A 20 18.23 18.11 13.86
C THR A 20 17.76 17.01 12.92
N PHE A 21 16.44 16.94 12.70
CA PHE A 21 15.81 16.00 11.78
C PHE A 21 15.23 16.74 10.58
N PRO A 22 15.06 16.07 9.42
CA PRO A 22 14.38 16.67 8.28
C PRO A 22 12.96 17.15 8.63
N ASP A 23 12.53 18.24 7.98
CA ASP A 23 11.13 18.64 7.99
C ASP A 23 10.32 17.61 7.20
N VAL A 24 9.43 16.91 7.89
CA VAL A 24 8.54 15.90 7.30
C VAL A 24 7.07 16.31 7.35
N SER A 25 6.79 17.60 7.51
CA SER A 25 5.43 18.17 7.58
C SER A 25 4.59 17.91 6.33
N SER A 26 5.23 17.85 5.14
CA SER A 26 4.59 17.48 3.88
C SER A 26 4.02 16.06 3.89
N THR A 27 4.45 15.22 4.84
CA THR A 27 3.96 13.87 5.03
C THR A 27 2.90 13.76 6.11
N ALA A 28 2.29 14.85 6.60
CA ALA A 28 1.37 14.78 7.77
C ALA A 28 0.14 13.87 7.61
N SER A 29 -0.32 13.63 6.38
CA SER A 29 -1.34 12.62 6.06
C SER A 29 -0.79 11.19 5.97
N GLY A 30 0.54 11.07 6.07
CA GLY A 30 1.44 9.96 5.83
C GLY A 30 1.77 9.02 6.97
N GLU A 31 2.97 8.48 6.86
CA GLU A 31 3.50 7.44 7.72
C GLU A 31 5.01 7.59 7.92
N LEU A 32 5.46 7.10 9.06
CA LEU A 32 6.86 6.74 9.30
C LEU A 32 7.15 5.40 8.64
N VAL A 33 8.31 5.29 8.00
CA VAL A 33 8.78 4.07 7.34
C VAL A 33 10.09 3.63 7.97
N LEU A 34 10.14 2.38 8.41
CA LEU A 34 11.30 1.73 8.99
C LEU A 34 11.76 0.59 8.06
N GLN A 35 13.06 0.52 7.77
CA GLN A 35 13.67 -0.66 7.15
C GLN A 35 14.34 -1.47 8.25
N VAL A 36 13.70 -2.56 8.68
CA VAL A 36 14.08 -3.31 9.88
C VAL A 36 14.08 -4.82 9.67
N ARG A 37 14.85 -5.53 10.48
CA ARG A 37 14.76 -6.99 10.61
C ARG A 37 14.96 -7.43 12.05
N SER A 38 14.45 -8.61 12.38
CA SER A 38 14.52 -9.18 13.72
C SER A 38 14.66 -10.69 13.65
N THR A 39 15.49 -11.26 14.52
CA THR A 39 15.58 -12.72 14.72
C THR A 39 14.70 -13.18 15.90
N THR A 40 13.97 -12.24 16.51
CA THR A 40 12.98 -12.46 17.58
C THR A 40 11.61 -11.87 17.16
N PRO A 41 11.03 -12.31 16.03
CA PRO A 41 9.77 -11.75 15.52
C PRO A 41 8.57 -11.95 16.45
N GLU A 42 8.67 -12.86 17.42
CA GLU A 42 7.68 -13.07 18.47
C GLU A 42 7.63 -11.94 19.51
N TYR A 43 8.64 -11.06 19.54
CA TYR A 43 8.65 -9.93 20.46
C TYR A 43 7.69 -8.83 20.01
N THR A 44 6.64 -8.59 20.80
CA THR A 44 5.55 -7.65 20.46
C THR A 44 5.66 -6.30 21.18
N GLY A 45 6.77 -6.03 21.88
CA GLY A 45 6.96 -4.82 22.68
C GLY A 45 7.62 -3.64 21.94
N PHE A 46 7.85 -3.74 20.63
CA PHE A 46 8.53 -2.70 19.88
C PHE A 46 7.69 -1.44 19.72
N ARG A 47 8.30 -0.29 20.00
CA ARG A 47 7.67 1.03 19.85
C ARG A 47 8.65 2.03 19.25
N PHE A 48 8.10 2.96 18.49
CA PHE A 48 8.81 4.15 18.03
C PHE A 48 8.23 5.35 18.75
N SER A 49 9.10 6.28 19.19
CA SER A 49 8.64 7.59 19.64
C SER A 49 9.47 8.72 19.06
N PHE A 50 8.86 9.89 18.95
CA PHE A 50 9.55 11.12 18.61
C PHE A 50 9.04 12.29 19.45
N ALA A 51 9.93 13.23 19.75
CA ALA A 51 9.57 14.44 20.47
C ALA A 51 9.54 15.66 19.54
N SER A 52 8.49 16.45 19.65
CA SER A 52 8.35 17.74 18.99
C SER A 52 7.50 18.68 19.84
N GLY A 53 7.62 19.99 19.62
CA GLY A 53 6.77 20.97 20.30
C GLY A 53 7.01 21.09 21.80
N THR A 54 8.11 20.53 22.31
CA THR A 54 8.51 20.51 23.72
C THR A 54 9.81 21.29 23.93
N LEU A 55 9.96 21.85 25.14
CA LEU A 55 11.20 22.49 25.60
C LEU A 55 12.25 21.47 26.06
N SER A 56 11.82 20.30 26.51
CA SER A 56 12.70 19.22 26.98
C SER A 56 12.26 17.88 26.36
N PRO A 57 12.88 17.47 25.23
CA PRO A 57 12.57 16.22 24.56
C PRO A 57 12.71 14.98 25.45
N SER A 58 13.76 14.94 26.28
CA SER A 58 14.01 13.83 27.20
C SER A 58 12.94 13.73 28.30
N TYR A 59 12.51 14.86 28.86
CA TYR A 59 11.43 14.90 29.85
C TYR A 59 10.10 14.51 29.21
N ALA A 60 9.76 15.08 28.05
CA ALA A 60 8.55 14.72 27.31
C ALA A 60 8.47 13.20 27.05
N CYS A 61 9.59 12.59 26.65
CA CYS A 61 9.66 11.15 26.38
C CYS A 61 9.88 10.26 27.61
N ALA A 62 9.87 10.81 28.83
CA ALA A 62 9.88 10.01 30.05
C ALA A 62 8.49 9.44 30.40
N GLY A 63 7.40 10.10 29.97
CA GLY A 63 6.04 9.61 30.24
C GLY A 63 4.93 10.31 29.47
N GLY A 64 5.26 11.04 28.39
CA GLY A 64 4.29 11.71 27.55
C GLY A 64 3.33 12.60 28.35
N GLY A 65 2.07 12.65 27.93
CA GLY A 65 1.02 13.42 28.56
C GLY A 65 0.54 12.89 29.92
N SER A 66 1.06 11.75 30.40
CA SER A 66 0.75 11.25 31.75
C SER A 66 1.51 12.00 32.84
N ILE A 67 2.58 12.73 32.49
CA ILE A 67 3.35 13.56 33.42
C ILE A 67 2.97 15.04 33.21
N PRO A 68 2.78 15.83 34.29
CA PRO A 68 2.53 17.26 34.17
C PRO A 68 3.56 17.97 33.30
N MET A 69 3.08 18.77 32.34
CA MET A 69 3.91 19.56 31.42
C MET A 69 4.86 18.74 30.52
N SER A 70 4.55 17.47 30.26
CA SER A 70 5.40 16.54 29.49
C SER A 70 4.82 16.12 28.12
N ARG A 71 3.85 16.88 27.59
CA ARG A 71 3.26 16.65 26.25
C ARG A 71 4.31 16.82 25.13
N GLY A 72 4.00 16.27 23.95
CA GLY A 72 4.84 16.40 22.76
C GLY A 72 5.84 15.27 22.51
N CYS A 73 5.79 14.17 23.27
CA CYS A 73 6.46 12.92 22.88
C CYS A 73 5.44 11.90 22.40
N TYR A 74 5.38 11.72 21.10
CA TYR A 74 4.44 10.86 20.39
C TYR A 74 5.00 9.45 20.33
N LYS A 75 4.19 8.44 20.65
CA LYS A 75 4.62 7.02 20.70
C LYS A 75 3.61 6.14 19.97
N ALA A 76 4.12 5.20 19.18
CA ALA A 76 3.33 4.19 18.48
C ALA A 76 4.02 2.83 18.56
N LYS A 77 3.22 1.76 18.54
CA LYS A 77 3.67 0.38 18.51
C LYS A 77 3.87 -0.10 17.07
N PHE A 78 4.87 -0.94 16.86
CA PHE A 78 5.08 -1.60 15.57
C PHE A 78 5.47 -3.06 15.76
N GLN A 79 5.36 -3.85 14.70
CA GLN A 79 5.77 -5.25 14.66
C GLN A 79 6.76 -5.45 13.53
N VAL A 80 7.70 -6.38 13.73
CA VAL A 80 8.68 -6.74 12.71
C VAL A 80 8.32 -8.11 12.16
N PRO A 81 8.06 -8.23 10.85
CA PRO A 81 7.81 -9.53 10.24
C PRO A 81 8.94 -10.52 10.47
N LYS A 82 8.60 -11.81 10.55
CA LYS A 82 9.59 -12.88 10.60
C LYS A 82 10.35 -12.97 9.28
N GLY A 83 11.68 -12.93 9.34
CA GLY A 83 12.55 -13.14 8.19
C GLY A 83 13.96 -12.62 8.39
N ASP A 84 14.88 -13.04 7.53
CA ASP A 84 16.30 -12.68 7.60
C ASP A 84 16.64 -11.38 6.84
N ASN A 85 15.70 -10.94 5.98
CA ASN A 85 15.84 -9.74 5.15
C ASN A 85 15.33 -8.49 5.87
N PHE A 86 15.89 -7.34 5.51
CA PHE A 86 15.30 -6.05 5.88
C PHE A 86 13.93 -5.91 5.20
N THR A 87 12.93 -5.59 6.00
CA THR A 87 11.54 -5.40 5.59
C THR A 87 11.09 -3.98 5.89
N GLU A 88 10.16 -3.49 5.08
CA GLU A 88 9.54 -2.19 5.29
C GLU A 88 8.40 -2.31 6.31
N VAL A 89 8.53 -1.64 7.45
CA VAL A 89 7.47 -1.48 8.45
C VAL A 89 6.96 -0.04 8.39
N ARG A 90 5.65 0.10 8.23
CA ARG A 90 4.98 1.39 8.09
C ARG A 90 4.15 1.70 9.33
N ILE A 91 4.29 2.92 9.87
CA ILE A 91 3.55 3.40 11.04
C ILE A 91 2.87 4.72 10.66
N PRO A 92 1.56 4.71 10.34
CA PRO A 92 0.80 5.92 10.06
C PRO A 92 0.95 6.98 11.15
N TRP A 93 1.05 8.26 10.80
CA TRP A 93 1.16 9.33 11.80
C TRP A 93 -0.03 9.39 12.75
N ARG A 94 -1.22 9.01 12.26
CA ARG A 94 -2.45 8.91 13.06
C ARG A 94 -2.41 7.81 14.13
N ASP A 95 -1.48 6.86 14.03
CA ASP A 95 -1.34 5.77 15.00
C ASP A 95 -0.44 6.18 16.17
N PHE A 96 0.16 7.37 16.12
CA PHE A 96 0.91 7.96 17.22
C PHE A 96 0.00 8.75 18.17
N SER A 97 0.35 8.73 19.45
CA SER A 97 -0.25 9.59 20.47
C SER A 97 0.81 10.10 21.42
N ASP A 98 0.66 11.33 21.89
CA ASP A 98 1.49 11.86 22.96
C ASP A 98 0.93 11.62 24.38
N LYS A 99 -0.16 10.85 24.53
CA LYS A 99 -0.68 10.35 25.82
C LYS A 99 -0.52 8.83 25.90
N TRP A 100 0.42 8.38 26.71
CA TRP A 100 0.75 6.97 26.89
C TRP A 100 1.29 6.70 28.30
N SER A 101 1.10 5.48 28.78
CA SER A 101 1.50 5.06 30.12
C SER A 101 3.01 4.87 30.21
N PRO A 102 3.72 5.54 31.14
CA PRO A 102 5.15 5.33 31.35
C PRO A 102 5.50 3.93 31.84
N ALA A 103 4.53 3.18 32.38
CA ALA A 103 4.75 1.82 32.89
C ALA A 103 4.69 0.75 31.79
N THR A 104 3.88 0.97 30.74
CA THR A 104 3.62 -0.07 29.72
C THR A 104 3.96 0.37 28.30
N GLY A 105 4.12 1.68 28.07
CA GLY A 105 4.23 2.28 26.73
C GLY A 105 2.92 2.24 25.94
N GLU A 106 1.82 1.76 26.52
CA GLU A 106 0.50 1.73 25.86
C GLU A 106 -0.14 3.11 25.85
N GLN A 107 -0.82 3.45 24.75
CA GLN A 107 -1.53 4.71 24.63
C GLN A 107 -2.71 4.74 25.61
N THR A 108 -2.87 5.85 26.34
CA THR A 108 -4.02 6.08 27.23
C THR A 108 -5.12 6.88 26.54
N THR A 109 -4.80 7.51 25.42
CA THR A 109 -5.75 8.20 24.54
C THR A 109 -5.19 8.13 23.13
N THR A 110 -6.03 7.78 22.17
CA THR A 110 -5.67 7.65 20.75
C THR A 110 -6.08 8.88 19.96
N CYS A 111 -5.53 9.03 18.76
CA CYS A 111 -5.97 10.04 17.80
C CYS A 111 -7.45 9.98 17.42
N ALA A 112 -8.03 8.77 17.41
CA ALA A 112 -9.44 8.57 17.11
C ALA A 112 -10.34 9.13 18.23
N GLU A 113 -9.84 9.17 19.46
CA GLU A 113 -10.57 9.67 20.63
C GLU A 113 -10.37 11.18 20.84
N ASP A 114 -9.16 11.69 20.63
CA ASP A 114 -8.80 13.09 20.87
C ASP A 114 -7.77 13.56 19.84
N ALA A 115 -8.20 14.33 18.84
CA ALA A 115 -7.30 14.84 17.80
C ALA A 115 -6.16 15.72 18.34
N SER A 116 -6.27 16.26 19.56
CA SER A 116 -5.20 17.05 20.18
C SER A 116 -3.97 16.22 20.58
N VAL A 117 -4.11 14.89 20.67
CA VAL A 117 -2.98 13.99 20.98
C VAL A 117 -2.21 13.54 19.74
N CYS A 118 -2.67 13.91 18.55
CA CYS A 118 -2.07 13.53 17.27
C CYS A 118 -0.85 14.37 16.90
N PRO A 119 0.09 13.79 16.14
CA PRO A 119 1.03 14.58 15.36
C PRO A 119 0.30 15.50 14.38
N THR A 120 0.82 16.71 14.22
CA THR A 120 0.36 17.66 13.20
C THR A 120 1.52 18.00 12.26
N ALA A 121 1.22 18.57 11.09
CA ALA A 121 2.26 19.06 10.17
C ALA A 121 3.26 19.99 10.87
N GLN A 122 2.78 20.90 11.74
CA GLN A 122 3.63 21.80 12.52
C GLN A 122 4.57 21.03 13.47
N ARG A 123 4.11 19.94 14.08
CA ARG A 123 4.95 19.11 14.96
C ARG A 123 5.96 18.31 14.14
N LEU A 124 5.55 17.76 13.00
CA LEU A 124 6.41 17.00 12.10
C LEU A 124 7.51 17.85 11.44
N ALA A 125 7.32 19.18 11.33
CA ALA A 125 8.36 20.11 10.88
C ALA A 125 9.50 20.34 11.89
N ALA A 126 9.31 19.95 13.16
CA ALA A 126 10.17 20.39 14.27
C ALA A 126 10.53 19.25 15.23
N ILE A 127 10.81 18.06 14.69
CA ILE A 127 11.26 16.90 15.48
C ILE A 127 12.63 17.21 16.10
N LYS A 128 12.76 16.91 17.40
CA LYS A 128 13.99 17.16 18.19
C LYS A 128 14.66 15.89 18.70
N ARG A 129 13.90 14.79 18.79
CA ARG A 129 14.35 13.50 19.32
C ARG A 129 13.58 12.37 18.68
N ILE A 130 14.25 11.26 18.44
CA ILE A 130 13.62 9.98 18.08
C ILE A 130 14.13 8.87 18.98
N GLU A 131 13.30 7.86 19.20
CA GLU A 131 13.61 6.71 20.05
C GLU A 131 12.97 5.43 19.52
N ILE A 132 13.69 4.33 19.68
CA ILE A 132 13.18 2.98 19.45
C ILE A 132 13.25 2.25 20.78
N TRP A 133 12.14 1.63 21.14
CA TRP A 133 11.93 0.97 22.42
C TRP A 133 11.59 -0.49 22.22
N ALA A 134 12.06 -1.32 23.14
CA ALA A 134 11.50 -2.61 23.46
C ALA A 134 11.01 -2.52 24.92
N GLU A 135 9.70 -2.44 25.13
CA GLU A 135 9.10 -2.17 26.44
C GLU A 135 7.74 -2.88 26.64
N GLY A 136 7.29 -2.98 27.89
CA GLY A 136 5.93 -3.45 28.22
C GLY A 136 5.68 -4.95 28.04
N VAL A 137 6.66 -5.72 27.53
CA VAL A 137 6.60 -7.17 27.36
C VAL A 137 7.95 -7.78 27.70
N ALA A 138 7.97 -8.85 28.50
CA ALA A 138 9.17 -9.63 28.78
C ALA A 138 9.52 -10.52 27.58
N GLY A 139 10.80 -10.64 27.26
CA GLY A 139 11.24 -11.45 26.12
C GLY A 139 12.66 -11.13 25.65
N HIS A 140 13.22 -12.05 24.88
CA HIS A 140 14.46 -11.79 24.13
C HIS A 140 14.17 -10.83 22.98
N ILE A 141 15.13 -9.96 22.68
CA ILE A 141 14.98 -8.99 21.60
C ILE A 141 16.19 -9.03 20.69
N HIS A 142 15.90 -8.90 19.40
CA HIS A 142 16.85 -8.55 18.35
C HIS A 142 16.16 -7.58 17.42
N LEU A 143 16.78 -6.45 17.12
CA LEU A 143 16.28 -5.50 16.13
C LEU A 143 17.45 -4.84 15.45
N GLU A 144 17.50 -4.96 14.13
CA GLU A 144 18.40 -4.19 13.29
C GLU A 144 17.59 -3.16 12.51
N VAL A 145 18.11 -1.93 12.43
CA VAL A 145 17.49 -0.80 11.77
C VAL A 145 18.44 -0.30 10.69
N LYS A 146 18.02 -0.39 9.43
CA LYS A 146 18.78 0.08 8.27
C LYS A 146 18.49 1.54 7.95
N SER A 147 17.23 1.95 8.02
CA SER A 147 16.83 3.35 7.81
C SER A 147 15.51 3.69 8.50
N ILE A 148 15.32 4.99 8.72
CA ILE A 148 14.12 5.62 9.24
C ILE A 148 13.80 6.75 8.26
N ALA A 149 12.58 6.76 7.73
CA ALA A 149 12.13 7.74 6.75
C ALA A 149 10.68 8.16 7.03
N ALA A 150 10.25 9.25 6.39
CA ALA A 150 8.85 9.66 6.35
C ALA A 150 8.36 9.57 4.91
N ARG A 151 7.13 9.09 4.73
CA ARG A 151 6.48 8.99 3.43
C ARG A 151 5.12 9.64 3.51
N ALA A 152 4.81 10.52 2.58
CA ALA A 152 3.44 11.00 2.44
C ALA A 152 2.56 9.80 2.09
N THR A 153 1.41 9.66 2.77
CA THR A 153 0.35 8.76 2.32
C THR A 153 0.00 9.30 0.95
N PRO A 154 0.20 8.54 -0.13
CA PRO A 154 -0.47 8.87 -1.38
C PRO A 154 -1.93 9.04 -0.98
N PRO A 155 -2.60 10.19 -1.23
CA PRO A 155 -3.88 10.52 -0.59
C PRO A 155 -4.77 9.28 -0.49
N ALA A 156 -5.44 9.07 0.65
CA ALA A 156 -6.41 7.97 0.76
C ALA A 156 -7.20 7.92 -0.56
N SER A 157 -7.21 6.78 -1.23
CA SER A 157 -7.85 6.63 -2.53
C SER A 157 -9.31 7.03 -2.36
N LEU A 158 -9.62 8.28 -2.68
CA LEU A 158 -10.93 8.63 -3.17
C LEU A 158 -10.98 7.89 -4.50
N GLN A 159 -11.40 6.63 -4.43
CA GLN A 159 -11.86 5.97 -5.63
C GLN A 159 -13.05 6.82 -6.06
N ALA A 160 -12.92 7.49 -7.19
CA ALA A 160 -13.92 8.46 -7.63
C ALA A 160 -15.25 7.80 -8.03
N VAL A 161 -15.22 6.48 -8.26
CA VAL A 161 -16.40 5.66 -8.49
C VAL A 161 -17.36 5.76 -7.29
N PRO A 162 -18.60 6.24 -7.48
CA PRO A 162 -19.58 6.31 -6.40
C PRO A 162 -19.83 4.91 -5.79
N PRO A 163 -20.00 4.77 -4.46
CA PRO A 163 -20.16 3.46 -3.82
C PRO A 163 -21.29 2.58 -4.38
N ALA A 164 -22.35 3.19 -4.92
CA ALA A 164 -23.46 2.46 -5.54
C ALA A 164 -23.08 1.75 -6.86
N PHE A 165 -22.01 2.21 -7.52
CA PHE A 165 -21.53 1.68 -8.79
C PHE A 165 -20.21 0.94 -8.69
N ASN A 166 -19.48 1.09 -7.57
CA ASN A 166 -18.19 0.44 -7.36
C ASN A 166 -18.34 -1.08 -7.14
N SER A 167 -17.72 -1.87 -8.01
CA SER A 167 -17.68 -3.33 -7.96
C SER A 167 -16.39 -3.90 -7.38
N CYS A 168 -15.33 -3.10 -7.29
CA CYS A 168 -14.04 -3.53 -6.80
C CYS A 168 -14.01 -3.63 -5.27
N ARG A 169 -13.29 -4.64 -4.74
CA ARG A 169 -13.07 -4.80 -3.29
C ARG A 169 -11.90 -3.94 -2.77
N SER A 170 -11.07 -3.45 -3.67
CA SER A 170 -9.91 -2.61 -3.37
C SER A 170 -9.87 -1.44 -4.35
N PRO A 171 -9.35 -0.28 -3.92
CA PRO A 171 -9.20 0.86 -4.81
C PRO A 171 -8.18 0.58 -5.90
N ILE A 172 -8.34 1.24 -7.05
CA ILE A 172 -7.32 1.25 -8.11
C ILE A 172 -6.00 1.82 -7.57
N GLN A 173 -4.89 1.17 -7.90
CA GLN A 173 -3.56 1.62 -7.55
C GLN A 173 -3.24 2.95 -8.27
N ARG A 174 -2.52 3.84 -7.57
CA ARG A 174 -2.21 5.19 -8.10
C ARG A 174 -1.15 5.22 -9.19
N GLN A 175 -0.22 4.27 -9.19
CA GLN A 175 0.96 4.24 -10.07
C GLN A 175 0.92 3.02 -10.98
N LEU A 176 -0.14 2.91 -11.76
CA LEU A 176 -0.29 1.85 -12.75
C LEU A 176 0.85 1.89 -13.77
N ARG A 177 1.28 0.71 -14.17
CA ARG A 177 2.33 0.48 -15.15
C ARG A 177 1.90 0.98 -16.53
N TYR A 178 2.87 1.00 -17.44
CA TYR A 178 2.66 1.32 -18.86
C TYR A 178 2.09 2.72 -19.12
N ASN A 179 2.23 3.64 -18.15
CA ASN A 179 1.66 4.99 -18.19
C ASN A 179 0.13 5.05 -18.09
N ILE A 180 -0.55 3.99 -17.64
CA ILE A 180 -2.01 3.99 -17.52
C ILE A 180 -2.52 5.05 -16.52
N SER A 181 -1.75 5.34 -15.47
CA SER A 181 -2.10 6.42 -14.52
C SER A 181 -2.24 7.81 -15.14
N SER A 182 -1.77 8.03 -16.38
CA SER A 182 -1.97 9.29 -17.10
C SER A 182 -3.40 9.47 -17.62
N ARG A 183 -4.22 8.41 -17.63
CA ARG A 183 -5.59 8.41 -18.15
C ARG A 183 -6.58 8.85 -17.08
N THR A 184 -6.57 10.14 -16.76
CA THR A 184 -7.44 10.74 -15.73
C THR A 184 -8.80 11.21 -16.26
N GLU A 185 -9.01 11.17 -17.57
CA GLU A 185 -10.26 11.60 -18.23
C GLU A 185 -10.80 10.45 -19.10
N PRO A 186 -11.69 9.59 -18.56
CA PRO A 186 -12.20 8.42 -19.26
C PRO A 186 -13.12 8.82 -20.40
N THR A 187 -12.86 8.29 -21.59
CA THR A 187 -13.79 8.36 -22.72
C THR A 187 -14.65 7.09 -22.72
N VAL A 188 -15.78 7.12 -22.00
CA VAL A 188 -16.71 5.99 -21.89
C VAL A 188 -18.12 6.36 -22.40
N PRO A 189 -18.91 5.40 -22.93
CA PRO A 189 -20.22 5.71 -23.52
C PRO A 189 -21.34 6.06 -22.53
N VAL A 190 -21.05 6.03 -21.23
CA VAL A 190 -22.00 6.31 -20.14
C VAL A 190 -21.46 7.43 -19.25
N PRO A 191 -22.33 8.27 -18.65
CA PRO A 191 -21.87 9.29 -17.70
C PRO A 191 -21.24 8.65 -16.44
N VAL A 192 -19.97 8.98 -16.20
CA VAL A 192 -19.20 8.66 -14.99
C VAL A 192 -18.81 9.94 -14.26
N ASP A 193 -18.32 9.83 -13.01
CA ASP A 193 -17.85 11.01 -12.30
C ASP A 193 -16.61 11.60 -13.02
N PRO A 194 -16.53 12.92 -13.23
CA PRO A 194 -15.40 13.53 -13.94
C PRO A 194 -14.04 13.32 -13.27
N SER A 195 -14.02 12.89 -12.01
CA SER A 195 -12.80 12.55 -11.28
C SER A 195 -12.39 11.08 -11.38
N GLU A 196 -13.22 10.21 -11.98
CA GLU A 196 -12.84 8.82 -12.28
C GLU A 196 -11.73 8.80 -13.32
N SER A 197 -10.65 8.08 -13.03
CA SER A 197 -9.67 7.67 -14.04
C SER A 197 -10.24 6.60 -14.97
N LEU A 198 -9.57 6.34 -16.10
CA LEU A 198 -9.93 5.26 -17.01
C LEU A 198 -9.97 3.89 -16.32
N ALA A 199 -9.00 3.60 -15.46
CA ALA A 199 -8.97 2.33 -14.74
C ALA A 199 -10.10 2.22 -13.71
N GLU A 200 -10.50 3.33 -13.06
CA GLU A 200 -11.67 3.33 -12.18
C GLU A 200 -12.96 3.09 -12.95
N ALA A 201 -13.15 3.84 -14.03
CA ALA A 201 -14.31 3.75 -14.89
C ALA A 201 -14.45 2.35 -15.51
N ILE A 202 -13.39 1.77 -16.08
CA ILE A 202 -13.49 0.48 -16.81
C ILE A 202 -13.45 -0.73 -15.88
N CYS A 203 -12.61 -0.71 -14.84
CA CYS A 203 -12.33 -1.91 -14.05
C CYS A 203 -13.28 -2.08 -12.86
N CYS A 204 -13.84 -0.98 -12.37
CA CYS A 204 -14.58 -0.95 -11.10
C CYS A 204 -15.98 -0.36 -11.20
N ASP A 205 -16.33 0.42 -12.23
CA ASP A 205 -17.68 0.98 -12.35
C ASP A 205 -18.65 0.01 -13.06
N ASN A 206 -19.69 -0.44 -12.36
CA ASN A 206 -20.69 -1.34 -12.94
C ASN A 206 -21.49 -0.74 -14.12
N ARG A 207 -21.55 0.59 -14.25
CA ARG A 207 -22.22 1.27 -15.37
C ARG A 207 -21.48 1.01 -16.69
N THR A 208 -20.17 0.81 -16.63
CA THR A 208 -19.33 0.62 -17.82
C THR A 208 -19.08 -0.85 -18.15
N LYS A 209 -19.52 -1.80 -17.31
CA LYS A 209 -19.19 -3.24 -17.39
C LYS A 209 -19.32 -3.88 -18.79
N VAL A 210 -20.28 -3.42 -19.60
CA VAL A 210 -20.52 -3.96 -20.97
C VAL A 210 -19.63 -3.32 -22.04
N TYR A 211 -18.81 -2.35 -21.66
CA TYR A 211 -17.88 -1.62 -22.51
C TYR A 211 -16.44 -2.00 -22.16
N ALA A 212 -15.54 -1.77 -23.12
CA ALA A 212 -14.11 -1.89 -22.95
C ALA A 212 -13.46 -0.50 -22.88
N GLU A 213 -12.20 -0.45 -22.50
CA GLU A 213 -11.37 0.73 -22.70
C GLU A 213 -11.23 1.07 -24.20
N PRO A 214 -10.79 2.29 -24.57
CA PRO A 214 -10.60 2.64 -25.97
C PRO A 214 -9.74 1.61 -26.72
N GLN A 215 -10.24 1.15 -27.85
CA GLN A 215 -9.51 0.21 -28.70
C GLN A 215 -8.14 0.79 -29.08
N PHE A 216 -7.11 -0.07 -29.10
CA PHE A 216 -5.72 0.30 -29.38
C PHE A 216 -5.06 1.22 -28.34
N LEU A 217 -5.62 1.36 -27.13
CA LEU A 217 -4.99 2.13 -26.04
C LEU A 217 -3.51 1.76 -25.83
N TYR A 218 -3.18 0.47 -25.93
CA TYR A 218 -1.82 -0.04 -25.79
C TYR A 218 -0.83 0.50 -26.83
N GLN A 219 -1.31 1.03 -27.96
CA GLN A 219 -0.50 1.65 -29.02
C GLN A 219 -0.28 3.15 -28.82
N ALA A 220 -0.99 3.80 -27.89
CA ALA A 220 -0.85 5.24 -27.68
C ALA A 220 0.63 5.61 -27.47
N PRO A 221 1.16 6.70 -28.07
CA PRO A 221 2.61 6.96 -28.07
C PRO A 221 3.26 7.01 -26.69
N ASP A 222 2.53 7.46 -25.67
CA ASP A 222 2.98 7.53 -24.29
C ASP A 222 2.87 6.17 -23.55
N ILE A 223 2.05 5.25 -24.06
CA ILE A 223 1.88 3.88 -23.54
C ILE A 223 2.83 2.92 -24.26
N ALA A 224 2.79 2.86 -25.60
CA ALA A 224 3.67 2.08 -26.47
C ALA A 224 4.02 0.71 -25.88
N LEU A 225 2.99 -0.08 -25.54
CA LEU A 225 3.12 -1.24 -24.65
C LEU A 225 4.25 -2.17 -25.10
N PHE A 226 4.20 -2.61 -26.36
CA PHE A 226 5.14 -3.59 -26.90
C PHE A 226 6.58 -3.07 -27.06
N ASP A 227 6.79 -1.76 -27.11
CA ASP A 227 8.14 -1.17 -27.10
C ASP A 227 8.78 -1.26 -25.71
N LYS A 228 7.95 -1.39 -24.67
CA LYS A 228 8.37 -1.47 -23.26
C LYS A 228 8.44 -2.92 -22.75
N LEU A 229 7.91 -3.89 -23.51
CA LEU A 229 7.92 -5.30 -23.11
C LEU A 229 9.21 -5.99 -23.58
N SER A 230 9.80 -6.80 -22.71
CA SER A 230 10.92 -7.68 -23.05
C SER A 230 10.80 -9.00 -22.32
N GLY A 231 11.11 -10.10 -23.03
CA GLY A 231 10.92 -11.45 -22.50
C GLY A 231 9.48 -11.76 -22.12
N THR A 232 9.30 -12.70 -21.19
CA THR A 232 7.99 -13.02 -20.61
C THR A 232 7.73 -12.13 -19.40
N ILE A 233 6.60 -11.43 -19.40
CA ILE A 233 6.20 -10.51 -18.34
C ILE A 233 4.91 -10.94 -17.64
N THR A 234 4.75 -10.53 -16.39
CA THR A 234 3.51 -10.71 -15.63
C THR A 234 2.72 -9.40 -15.60
N PHE A 235 1.42 -9.51 -15.87
CA PHE A 235 0.41 -8.47 -15.72
C PHE A 235 -0.36 -8.71 -14.42
N TYR A 236 -0.66 -7.62 -13.72
CA TYR A 236 -1.24 -7.67 -12.36
C TYR A 236 -2.53 -6.86 -12.32
N ASP A 237 -3.43 -7.26 -11.43
CA ASP A 237 -4.68 -6.54 -11.18
C ASP A 237 -4.41 -5.08 -10.77
N SER A 238 -5.00 -4.14 -11.51
CA SER A 238 -4.84 -2.70 -11.26
C SER A 238 -5.40 -2.23 -9.91
N ALA A 239 -6.26 -3.00 -9.24
CA ALA A 239 -6.72 -2.72 -7.89
C ALA A 239 -5.84 -3.38 -6.82
N CYS A 240 -5.85 -4.71 -6.75
CA CYS A 240 -5.24 -5.42 -5.61
C CYS A 240 -3.83 -5.98 -5.89
N GLY A 241 -3.36 -5.96 -7.14
CA GLY A 241 -2.00 -6.38 -7.48
C GLY A 241 -1.73 -7.89 -7.53
N VAL A 242 -2.76 -8.74 -7.58
CA VAL A 242 -2.57 -10.18 -7.81
C VAL A 242 -2.09 -10.45 -9.24
N PRO A 243 -1.25 -11.48 -9.48
CA PRO A 243 -0.84 -11.84 -10.83
C PRO A 243 -2.03 -12.41 -11.61
N LEU A 244 -2.27 -11.89 -12.82
CA LEU A 244 -3.42 -12.27 -13.66
C LEU A 244 -3.00 -13.03 -14.91
N PHE A 245 -2.00 -12.50 -15.62
CA PHE A 245 -1.50 -13.09 -16.84
C PHE A 245 0.02 -13.07 -16.91
N LYS A 246 0.60 -14.07 -17.57
CA LYS A 246 2.03 -14.15 -17.89
C LYS A 246 2.18 -14.36 -19.39
N ALA A 247 2.73 -13.41 -20.12
CA ALA A 247 2.83 -13.47 -21.58
C ALA A 247 4.14 -12.88 -22.12
N PRO A 248 4.64 -13.36 -23.27
CA PRO A 248 4.14 -14.52 -24.00
C PRO A 248 4.53 -15.85 -23.32
N VAL A 249 3.69 -16.88 -23.45
CA VAL A 249 3.99 -18.28 -23.09
C VAL A 249 3.62 -19.18 -24.28
N ASN A 250 4.52 -20.11 -24.65
CA ASN A 250 4.36 -21.00 -25.82
C ASN A 250 4.15 -20.29 -27.17
N ARG A 251 4.52 -19.01 -27.28
CA ARG A 251 4.54 -18.21 -28.50
C ARG A 251 5.59 -17.12 -28.42
N SER A 252 5.89 -16.46 -29.53
CA SER A 252 6.83 -15.33 -29.54
C SER A 252 6.16 -14.03 -29.07
N MET A 253 6.96 -13.02 -28.71
CA MET A 253 6.45 -11.66 -28.43
C MET A 253 5.78 -11.07 -29.68
N ALA A 254 6.27 -11.40 -30.88
CA ALA A 254 5.67 -10.95 -32.13
C ALA A 254 4.29 -11.57 -32.33
N ASP A 255 4.10 -12.84 -31.99
CA ASP A 255 2.79 -13.51 -32.06
C ASP A 255 1.81 -12.94 -31.02
N PHE A 256 2.27 -12.65 -29.81
CA PHE A 256 1.44 -11.98 -28.80
C PHE A 256 1.02 -10.57 -29.25
N LYS A 257 1.95 -9.83 -29.87
CA LYS A 257 1.63 -8.53 -30.46
C LYS A 257 0.64 -8.66 -31.61
N ALA A 258 0.83 -9.62 -32.52
CA ALA A 258 -0.07 -9.83 -33.66
C ALA A 258 -1.50 -10.16 -33.21
N ASP A 259 -1.66 -11.05 -32.23
CA ASP A 259 -2.95 -11.40 -31.63
C ASP A 259 -3.62 -10.18 -30.95
N THR A 260 -2.82 -9.35 -30.28
CA THR A 260 -3.28 -8.09 -29.66
C THR A 260 -3.65 -7.02 -30.72
N ASP A 261 -2.91 -6.95 -31.82
CA ASP A 261 -3.15 -6.05 -32.95
C ASP A 261 -4.43 -6.43 -33.72
N GLU A 262 -4.66 -7.72 -33.93
CA GLU A 262 -5.85 -8.23 -34.62
C GLU A 262 -7.14 -7.83 -33.91
N HIS A 263 -7.15 -7.89 -32.58
CA HIS A 263 -8.35 -7.68 -31.78
C HIS A 263 -8.46 -6.26 -31.21
N GLY A 264 -7.35 -5.55 -31.07
CA GLY A 264 -7.30 -4.18 -30.57
C GLY A 264 -7.20 -4.03 -29.05
N TRP A 265 -7.04 -5.14 -28.31
CA TRP A 265 -6.75 -5.19 -26.88
C TRP A 265 -5.80 -6.34 -26.56
N PRO A 266 -4.98 -6.24 -25.48
CA PRO A 266 -4.14 -7.33 -25.01
C PRO A 266 -4.90 -8.67 -24.96
N SER A 267 -4.48 -9.63 -25.79
CA SER A 267 -5.16 -10.90 -25.99
C SER A 267 -4.31 -12.07 -25.49
N PHE A 268 -4.79 -12.77 -24.47
CA PHE A 268 -4.07 -13.85 -23.79
C PHE A 268 -4.66 -15.22 -24.12
N ARG A 269 -3.80 -16.24 -24.15
CA ARG A 269 -4.17 -17.64 -24.36
C ARG A 269 -4.23 -18.39 -23.02
N LYS A 270 -4.85 -19.57 -23.02
CA LYS A 270 -5.13 -20.35 -21.79
C LYS A 270 -3.87 -20.57 -20.93
N GLU A 271 -2.74 -20.84 -21.55
CA GLU A 271 -1.46 -21.13 -20.89
C GLU A 271 -0.82 -19.88 -20.25
N GLU A 272 -1.34 -18.69 -20.56
CA GLU A 272 -0.87 -17.41 -20.05
C GLU A 272 -1.69 -16.92 -18.84
N VAL A 273 -2.68 -17.68 -18.36
CA VAL A 273 -3.60 -17.28 -17.28
C VAL A 273 -3.21 -17.88 -15.94
N PHE A 274 -3.12 -17.05 -14.89
CA PHE A 274 -3.07 -17.54 -13.50
C PHE A 274 -4.49 -17.90 -13.04
N SER A 275 -4.87 -19.16 -13.25
CA SER A 275 -6.25 -19.66 -13.03
C SER A 275 -6.77 -19.52 -11.59
N GLU A 276 -5.86 -19.43 -10.61
CA GLU A 276 -6.17 -19.19 -9.20
C GLU A 276 -6.65 -17.75 -8.93
N HIS A 277 -6.35 -16.82 -9.84
CA HIS A 277 -6.69 -15.40 -9.70
C HIS A 277 -7.67 -14.89 -10.76
N VAL A 278 -7.98 -15.69 -11.80
CA VAL A 278 -8.82 -15.28 -12.92
C VAL A 278 -10.02 -16.22 -13.05
N SER A 279 -11.22 -15.65 -13.12
CA SER A 279 -12.48 -16.37 -13.31
C SER A 279 -13.31 -15.76 -14.43
N VAL A 280 -14.18 -16.57 -15.04
CA VAL A 280 -15.08 -16.14 -16.12
C VAL A 280 -16.52 -16.35 -15.67
N ASP A 281 -17.35 -15.33 -15.78
CA ASP A 281 -18.78 -15.43 -15.46
C ASP A 281 -19.59 -16.07 -16.59
N LYS A 282 -20.88 -16.33 -16.33
CA LYS A 282 -21.79 -16.96 -17.30
C LYS A 282 -22.02 -16.15 -18.59
N ASN A 283 -21.70 -14.85 -18.58
CA ASN A 283 -21.85 -13.95 -19.72
C ASN A 283 -20.53 -13.77 -20.48
N GLY A 284 -19.45 -14.44 -20.04
CA GLY A 284 -18.13 -14.31 -20.64
C GLY A 284 -17.32 -13.13 -20.10
N PHE A 285 -17.74 -12.46 -19.03
CA PHE A 285 -16.91 -11.42 -18.40
C PHE A 285 -15.83 -12.04 -17.53
N VAL A 286 -14.65 -11.44 -17.55
CA VAL A 286 -13.48 -11.94 -16.83
C VAL A 286 -13.24 -11.09 -15.59
N TYR A 287 -13.01 -11.76 -14.47
CA TYR A 287 -12.85 -11.15 -13.16
C TYR A 287 -11.60 -11.64 -12.47
N SER A 288 -10.96 -10.75 -11.72
CA SER A 288 -9.94 -11.15 -10.77
C SER A 288 -10.54 -11.75 -9.50
N SER A 289 -9.72 -12.46 -8.71
CA SER A 289 -10.06 -12.89 -7.34
C SER A 289 -10.38 -11.73 -6.39
N CYS A 290 -10.05 -10.50 -6.77
CA CYS A 290 -10.32 -9.27 -6.02
C CYS A 290 -11.62 -8.58 -6.43
N GLY A 291 -12.35 -9.13 -7.41
CA GLY A 291 -13.61 -8.58 -7.90
C GLY A 291 -13.46 -7.51 -8.98
N THR A 292 -12.24 -7.24 -9.45
CA THR A 292 -11.97 -6.32 -10.56
C THR A 292 -12.50 -6.91 -11.86
N HIS A 293 -13.25 -6.14 -12.65
CA HIS A 293 -13.61 -6.51 -14.02
C HIS A 293 -12.40 -6.30 -14.94
N LEU A 294 -12.01 -7.32 -15.71
CA LEU A 294 -10.76 -7.33 -16.47
C LEU A 294 -10.95 -7.25 -17.99
N GLY A 295 -12.15 -7.58 -18.47
CA GLY A 295 -12.47 -7.65 -19.90
C GLY A 295 -13.30 -8.89 -20.22
N SER A 296 -13.13 -9.46 -21.41
CA SER A 296 -14.02 -10.50 -21.93
C SER A 296 -13.28 -11.77 -22.36
N TYR A 297 -13.93 -12.91 -22.13
CA TYR A 297 -13.54 -14.23 -22.63
C TYR A 297 -14.22 -14.49 -23.97
N LEU A 298 -13.42 -14.54 -25.03
CA LEU A 298 -13.88 -14.55 -26.42
C LEU A 298 -13.16 -15.64 -27.23
N PRO A 299 -13.48 -16.93 -27.02
CA PRO A 299 -12.86 -18.03 -27.74
C PRO A 299 -12.95 -17.87 -29.26
N ASP A 300 -11.91 -18.33 -29.95
CA ASP A 300 -11.81 -18.33 -31.39
C ASP A 300 -11.42 -19.73 -31.91
N SER A 301 -11.09 -19.83 -33.21
CA SER A 301 -10.66 -21.09 -33.83
C SER A 301 -9.33 -21.63 -33.28
N ALA A 302 -8.52 -20.81 -32.61
CA ALA A 302 -7.29 -21.22 -31.94
C ALA A 302 -7.51 -21.61 -30.47
N GLY A 303 -8.71 -21.43 -29.93
CA GLY A 303 -9.14 -21.92 -28.62
C GLY A 303 -9.53 -20.80 -27.65
N PRO A 304 -9.40 -21.03 -26.32
CA PRO A 304 -9.69 -20.03 -25.30
C PRO A 304 -8.86 -18.75 -25.49
N ARG A 305 -9.53 -17.59 -25.50
CA ARG A 305 -8.89 -16.27 -25.62
C ARG A 305 -9.49 -15.28 -24.62
N TYR A 306 -8.61 -14.55 -23.94
CA TYR A 306 -8.95 -13.55 -22.93
C TYR A 306 -8.55 -12.18 -23.48
N CYS A 307 -9.54 -11.38 -23.87
CA CYS A 307 -9.38 -10.04 -24.41
C CYS A 307 -9.52 -9.01 -23.29
N MET A 308 -8.40 -8.50 -22.78
CA MET A 308 -8.33 -7.76 -21.53
C MET A 308 -8.11 -6.27 -21.73
N ASP A 309 -8.76 -5.46 -20.88
CA ASP A 309 -8.50 -4.03 -20.79
C ASP A 309 -7.13 -3.80 -20.14
N LEU A 310 -6.20 -3.16 -20.85
CA LEU A 310 -4.86 -2.85 -20.35
C LEU A 310 -4.92 -2.07 -19.03
N SER A 311 -5.87 -1.16 -18.92
CA SER A 311 -6.12 -0.36 -17.72
C SER A 311 -6.45 -1.19 -16.48
N CYS A 312 -6.95 -2.42 -16.64
CA CYS A 312 -7.32 -3.32 -15.55
C CYS A 312 -6.24 -4.36 -15.19
N ILE A 313 -5.22 -4.49 -16.03
CA ILE A 313 -4.09 -5.42 -15.86
C ILE A 313 -2.72 -4.71 -15.74
N ALA A 314 -2.74 -3.41 -15.45
CA ALA A 314 -1.57 -2.54 -15.32
C ALA A 314 -1.14 -2.34 -13.86
N GLY A 315 -1.60 -3.18 -12.93
CA GLY A 315 -1.21 -3.11 -11.53
C GLY A 315 0.28 -3.38 -11.29
N ASN A 316 0.72 -3.02 -10.10
CA ASN A 316 1.97 -3.47 -9.49
C ASN A 316 1.70 -4.67 -8.60
N PRO A 317 2.67 -5.60 -8.46
CA PRO A 317 2.57 -6.65 -7.46
C PRO A 317 2.44 -6.04 -6.07
N VAL A 318 1.46 -6.51 -5.31
CA VAL A 318 1.38 -6.26 -3.87
C VAL A 318 1.76 -7.58 -3.21
N GLU A 319 2.72 -7.55 -2.27
CA GLU A 319 3.03 -8.74 -1.47
C GLU A 319 1.76 -9.18 -0.75
N GLN A 320 1.15 -10.27 -1.22
CA GLN A 320 0.14 -10.94 -0.46
C GLN A 320 0.83 -11.53 0.77
N ILE A 321 0.48 -11.02 1.95
CA ILE A 321 0.72 -11.72 3.20
C ILE A 321 -0.02 -13.04 3.06
N MET A 322 0.71 -14.11 2.72
CA MET A 322 0.18 -15.46 2.82
C MET A 322 -0.10 -15.68 4.31
N VAL A 323 -1.40 -15.68 4.64
CA VAL A 323 -1.92 -15.99 5.98
C VAL A 323 -1.72 -17.48 6.27
#